data_AF-A0A4D4M6A1-F1
#
_entry.id   AF-A0A4D4M6A1-F1
#
_cell.length_a   1.000
_cell.length_b   1.000
_cell.length_c   1.000
_cell.angle_alpha   90.00
_cell.angle_beta   90.00
_cell.angle_gamma   90.00
#
_symmetry.space_group_name_H-M   'P 1'
#
loop_
_entity.id
_entity.type
_entity.pdbx_description
1 polymer ?
#
loop_
_entity_poly.entity_id
_entity_poly.type
_entity_poly.pdbx_seq_one_letter_code
_entity_poly.pdbx_strand_id
1 'polypeptide(L)'
;MFRHTDDGIEVLLGHMGGPFFARRDAGAWSVPKGEYEPDEPAWDAARREFQEELGLAPPDGQAVPLGEVRQANGKIVTAWAIEADLDPATVVPGTFTMEWPPKSGRSQEFPELDRVEWFGLDRARAVIVKGQTGFLDRLAEHSG
;
A
#
# COMPACT_ATOMS: atom_id res chain seq x y z
N MET A 1 1.28 6.76 -3.32
CA MET A 1 1.21 7.81 -4.35
C MET A 1 -0.11 8.54 -4.22
N PHE A 2 -0.17 9.79 -4.66
CA PHE A 2 -1.41 10.55 -4.81
C PHE A 2 -1.43 11.27 -6.16
N ARG A 3 -2.61 11.71 -6.59
CA ARG A 3 -2.77 12.59 -7.77
C ARG A 3 -3.92 13.57 -7.55
N HIS A 4 -3.83 14.73 -8.19
CA HIS A 4 -4.94 15.67 -8.27
C HIS A 4 -5.82 15.35 -9.48
N THR A 5 -7.13 15.37 -9.27
CA THR A 5 -8.16 15.21 -10.30
C THR A 5 -9.16 16.36 -10.19
N ASP A 6 -10.06 16.48 -11.17
CA ASP A 6 -11.16 17.45 -11.12
C ASP A 6 -12.10 17.20 -9.92
N ASP A 7 -12.18 15.95 -9.44
CA ASP A 7 -13.00 15.53 -8.30
C ASP A 7 -12.25 15.59 -6.96
N GLY A 8 -10.98 16.03 -6.95
CA GLY A 8 -10.13 16.16 -5.78
C GLY A 8 -8.95 15.19 -5.76
N ILE A 9 -8.44 14.89 -4.56
CA ILE A 9 -7.26 14.05 -4.36
C ILE A 9 -7.66 12.59 -4.43
N GLU A 10 -6.90 11.83 -5.22
CA GLU A 10 -6.94 10.37 -5.22
C GLU A 10 -5.63 9.79 -4.68
N VAL A 11 -5.72 8.62 -4.05
CA VAL A 11 -4.58 7.85 -3.54
C VAL A 11 -4.55 6.47 -4.17
N LEU A 12 -3.34 6.00 -4.48
CA LEU A 12 -3.12 4.65 -4.96
C LEU A 12 -3.02 3.69 -3.77
N LEU A 13 -3.87 2.67 -3.74
CA LEU A 13 -3.84 1.60 -2.74
C LEU A 13 -3.73 0.23 -3.40
N GLY A 14 -3.04 -0.71 -2.75
CA GLY A 14 -2.99 -2.12 -3.12
C GLY A 14 -3.95 -2.94 -2.26
N HIS A 15 -4.76 -3.79 -2.91
CA HIS A 15 -5.58 -4.80 -2.23
C HIS A 15 -4.69 -6.01 -1.90
N MET A 16 -4.64 -6.39 -0.63
CA MET A 16 -3.82 -7.51 -0.18
C MET A 16 -4.29 -8.81 -0.83
N GLY A 17 -3.38 -9.50 -1.50
CA GLY A 17 -3.68 -10.75 -2.17
C GLY A 17 -3.80 -11.95 -1.22
N GLY A 18 -4.05 -13.09 -1.83
CA GLY A 18 -4.21 -14.35 -1.13
C GLY A 18 -5.62 -14.62 -0.59
N PRO A 19 -5.87 -15.86 -0.15
CA PRO A 19 -7.21 -16.38 0.03
C PRO A 19 -7.96 -15.76 1.23
N PHE A 20 -7.24 -15.22 2.22
CA PHE A 20 -7.85 -14.56 3.38
C PHE A 20 -8.49 -13.20 3.04
N PHE A 21 -8.00 -12.53 1.99
CA PHE A 21 -8.44 -11.20 1.60
C PHE A 21 -9.28 -11.19 0.31
N ALA A 22 -9.26 -12.27 -0.47
CA ALA A 22 -9.94 -12.38 -1.76
C ALA A 22 -11.43 -11.96 -1.77
N ARG A 23 -12.15 -12.09 -0.65
CA ARG A 23 -13.56 -11.70 -0.52
C ARG A 23 -13.80 -10.46 0.35
N ARG A 24 -12.73 -9.85 0.84
CA ARG A 24 -12.77 -8.71 1.76
C ARG A 24 -12.46 -7.45 0.98
N ASP A 25 -13.21 -6.40 1.26
CA ASP A 25 -12.94 -5.08 0.69
C ASP A 25 -12.57 -4.10 1.83
N ALA A 26 -13.48 -3.89 2.78
CA ALA A 26 -13.22 -3.07 3.96
C ALA A 26 -12.03 -3.59 4.81
N GLY A 27 -10.99 -2.78 4.93
CA GLY A 27 -9.77 -3.10 5.67
C GLY A 27 -8.87 -4.13 4.98
N ALA A 28 -9.02 -4.33 3.68
CA ALA A 28 -8.18 -5.20 2.85
C ALA A 28 -7.17 -4.43 1.98
N TRP A 29 -7.25 -3.11 1.96
CA TRP A 29 -6.36 -2.27 1.15
C TRP A 29 -5.27 -1.62 1.99
N SER A 30 -4.10 -1.41 1.42
CA SER A 30 -2.96 -0.82 2.14
C SER A 30 -2.16 0.11 1.22
N VAL A 31 -1.45 1.06 1.81
CA VAL A 31 -0.34 1.71 1.10
C VAL A 31 0.75 0.67 0.82
N PRO A 32 1.44 0.74 -0.33
CA PRO A 32 2.62 -0.07 -0.57
C PRO A 32 3.67 0.17 0.53
N LYS A 33 4.20 -0.90 1.11
CA LYS A 33 5.12 -0.93 2.26
C LYS A 33 5.74 -2.33 2.37
N GLY A 34 6.95 -2.43 2.91
CA GLY A 34 7.48 -3.73 3.34
C GLY A 34 8.11 -3.70 4.71
N GLU A 35 9.24 -4.38 4.85
CA GLU A 35 9.99 -4.48 6.10
C GLU A 35 11.25 -3.62 6.06
N TYR A 36 11.69 -3.19 7.23
CA TYR A 36 12.95 -2.47 7.38
C TYR A 36 14.08 -3.48 7.55
N GLU A 37 15.19 -3.25 6.87
CA GLU A 37 16.46 -3.80 7.32
C GLU A 37 17.01 -2.97 8.50
N PRO A 38 17.74 -3.57 9.46
CA PRO A 38 18.15 -2.91 10.70
C PRO A 38 18.94 -1.61 10.56
N ASP A 39 19.60 -1.40 9.41
CA ASP A 39 20.50 -0.28 9.17
C ASP A 39 20.13 0.55 7.92
N GLU A 40 18.94 0.31 7.34
CA GLU A 40 18.46 1.03 6.15
C GLU A 40 17.65 2.28 6.55
N PRO A 41 17.94 3.47 5.97
CA PRO A 41 17.07 4.64 6.15
C PRO A 41 15.64 4.33 5.70
N ALA A 42 14.65 4.69 6.51
CA ALA A 42 13.25 4.34 6.25
C ALA A 42 12.73 4.82 4.88
N TRP A 43 13.30 5.90 4.34
CA TRP A 43 12.99 6.37 3.00
C TRP A 43 13.55 5.47 1.89
N ASP A 44 14.77 4.97 2.05
CA ASP A 44 15.40 4.07 1.07
C ASP A 44 14.66 2.72 1.07
N ALA A 45 14.29 2.22 2.25
CA ALA A 45 13.42 1.06 2.40
C ALA A 45 12.08 1.27 1.67
N ALA A 46 11.40 2.40 1.89
CA ALA A 46 10.13 2.69 1.22
C ALA A 46 10.24 2.70 -0.31
N ARG A 47 11.36 3.16 -0.87
CA ARG A 47 11.62 3.17 -2.32
C ARG A 47 11.88 1.76 -2.87
N ARG A 48 12.70 0.96 -2.17
CA ARG A 48 12.97 -0.43 -2.53
C ARG A 48 11.69 -1.26 -2.48
N GLU A 49 10.94 -1.16 -1.40
CA GLU A 49 9.69 -1.90 -1.19
C GLU A 49 8.61 -1.52 -2.20
N PHE A 50 8.53 -0.26 -2.61
CA PHE A 50 7.64 0.15 -3.71
C PHE A 50 7.95 -0.63 -4.99
N GLN A 51 9.24 -0.82 -5.30
CA GLN A 51 9.66 -1.58 -6.47
C GLN A 51 9.40 -3.08 -6.33
N GLU A 52 9.55 -3.64 -5.12
CA GLU A 52 9.25 -5.05 -4.87
C GLU A 52 7.75 -5.35 -4.92
N GLU A 53 6.92 -4.55 -4.26
CA GLU A 53 5.47 -4.79 -4.18
C GLU A 53 4.72 -4.41 -5.46
N LEU A 54 5.19 -3.42 -6.22
CA LEU A 54 4.51 -2.96 -7.44
C LEU A 54 5.23 -3.35 -8.74
N GLY A 55 6.47 -3.83 -8.67
CA GLY A 55 7.27 -4.17 -9.85
C GLY A 55 7.74 -2.94 -10.66
N LEU A 56 7.67 -1.74 -10.07
CA LEU A 56 7.89 -0.47 -10.75
C LEU A 56 8.86 0.41 -10.00
N ALA A 57 9.67 1.20 -10.71
CA ALA A 57 10.51 2.19 -10.04
C ALA A 57 9.64 3.21 -9.29
N PRO A 58 10.01 3.59 -8.05
CA PRO A 58 9.31 4.66 -7.34
C PRO A 58 9.34 5.94 -8.16
N PRO A 59 8.22 6.69 -8.24
CA PRO A 59 8.15 7.88 -9.06
C PRO A 59 9.16 8.95 -8.61
N ASP A 60 9.64 9.73 -9.57
CA ASP A 60 10.38 10.94 -9.29
C ASP A 60 9.43 12.00 -8.71
N GLY A 61 9.90 12.80 -7.76
CA GLY A 61 9.09 13.88 -7.18
C GLY A 61 9.44 14.19 -5.74
N GLN A 62 8.81 15.23 -5.21
CA GLN A 62 8.95 15.59 -3.81
C GLN A 62 8.19 14.60 -2.93
N ALA A 63 8.91 13.92 -2.04
CA ALA A 63 8.32 13.05 -1.04
C ALA A 63 7.80 13.88 0.15
N VAL A 64 6.48 13.88 0.35
CA VAL A 64 5.82 14.49 1.50
C VAL A 64 5.79 13.46 2.64
N PRO A 65 6.46 13.70 3.78
CA PRO A 65 6.43 12.77 4.89
C PRO A 65 5.03 12.77 5.53
N LEU A 66 4.36 11.62 5.52
CA LEU A 66 3.09 11.41 6.22
C LEU A 66 3.30 10.91 7.65
N GLY A 67 4.55 10.79 8.11
CA GLY A 67 4.91 10.34 9.45
C GLY A 67 4.63 8.85 9.67
N GLU A 68 4.36 8.49 10.92
CA GLU A 68 4.20 7.10 11.36
C GLU A 68 2.76 6.81 11.83
N VAL A 69 2.35 5.56 11.67
CA VAL A 69 1.13 5.01 12.28
C VAL A 69 1.43 3.67 12.91
N ARG A 70 0.80 3.40 14.06
CA ARG A 70 0.89 2.12 14.75
C ARG A 70 -0.35 1.28 14.47
N GLN A 71 -0.16 0.09 13.93
CA GLN A 71 -1.23 -0.87 13.65
C GLN A 71 -1.58 -1.71 14.90
N ALA A 72 -2.75 -2.35 14.88
CA ALA A 72 -3.27 -3.13 16.01
C ALA A 72 -2.38 -4.33 16.39
N ASN A 73 -1.64 -4.89 15.43
CA ASN A 73 -0.66 -5.96 15.66
C ASN A 73 0.68 -5.45 16.22
N GLY A 74 0.81 -4.14 16.47
CA GLY A 74 2.04 -3.52 16.95
C GLY A 74 2.99 -3.04 15.84
N LYS A 75 2.76 -3.40 14.56
CA LYS A 75 3.58 -2.93 13.43
C LYS A 75 3.51 -1.41 13.34
N ILE A 76 4.66 -0.77 13.29
CA ILE A 76 4.79 0.65 12.95
C ILE A 76 5.00 0.72 11.44
N VAL A 77 4.24 1.59 10.78
CA VAL A 77 4.38 1.90 9.35
C VAL A 77 4.74 3.36 9.24
N THR A 78 5.76 3.67 8.46
CA THR A 78 6.14 5.04 8.08
C THR A 78 5.85 5.20 6.61
N ALA A 79 5.25 6.32 6.22
CA ALA A 79 4.84 6.52 4.83
C ALA A 79 5.19 7.92 4.34
N TRP A 80 5.40 8.00 3.03
CA TRP A 80 5.55 9.23 2.27
C TRP A 80 4.54 9.24 1.13
N ALA A 81 4.08 10.43 0.77
CA ALA A 81 3.29 10.66 -0.42
C ALA A 81 4.16 11.28 -1.51
N ILE A 82 4.03 10.76 -2.72
CA ILE A 82 4.62 11.34 -3.94
C ILE A 82 3.48 11.50 -4.92
N GLU A 83 3.43 12.69 -5.54
CA GLU A 83 2.48 12.97 -6.61
C GLU A 83 2.95 12.28 -7.89
N ALA A 84 2.11 11.42 -8.45
CA ALA A 84 2.35 10.85 -9.78
C ALA A 84 1.12 10.13 -10.31
N ASP A 85 1.05 9.97 -11.63
CA ASP A 85 -0.06 9.32 -12.33
C ASP A 85 0.38 7.94 -12.84
N LEU A 86 0.25 6.95 -11.97
CA LEU A 86 0.54 5.55 -12.28
C LEU A 86 -0.67 4.90 -12.94
N ASP A 87 -0.45 4.21 -14.06
CA ASP A 87 -1.42 3.25 -14.62
C ASP A 87 -1.40 1.95 -13.80
N PRO A 88 -2.46 1.61 -13.03
CA PRO A 88 -2.45 0.40 -12.20
C PRO A 88 -2.33 -0.90 -13.01
N ALA A 89 -2.66 -0.89 -14.31
CA ALA A 89 -2.49 -2.06 -15.17
C ALA A 89 -1.02 -2.43 -15.43
N THR A 90 -0.08 -1.53 -15.11
CA THR A 90 1.37 -1.77 -15.25
C THR A 90 2.00 -2.43 -14.03
N VAL A 91 1.25 -2.55 -12.93
CA VAL A 91 1.74 -3.15 -11.69
C VAL A 91 1.91 -4.66 -11.85
N VAL A 92 3.08 -5.16 -11.47
CA VAL A 92 3.39 -6.59 -11.44
C VAL A 92 3.84 -6.94 -10.01
N PRO A 93 2.90 -7.37 -9.14
CA PRO A 93 3.21 -7.64 -7.75
C PRO A 93 4.12 -8.85 -7.57
N GLY A 94 4.91 -8.82 -6.50
CA GLY A 94 5.56 -10.00 -5.96
C GLY A 94 4.55 -11.07 -5.53
N THR A 95 5.08 -12.24 -5.17
CA THR A 95 4.29 -13.37 -4.71
C THR A 95 4.79 -13.91 -3.39
N PHE A 96 3.88 -14.41 -2.56
CA PHE A 96 4.22 -15.14 -1.35
C PHE A 96 3.68 -16.58 -1.42
N THR A 97 4.37 -17.49 -0.74
CA THR A 97 3.95 -18.90 -0.63
C THR A 97 3.29 -19.15 0.72
N MET A 98 2.17 -19.87 0.72
CA MET A 98 1.56 -20.35 1.95
C MET A 98 0.93 -21.74 1.79
N GLU A 99 0.70 -22.42 2.90
CA GLU A 99 -0.06 -23.67 2.87
C GLU A 99 -1.54 -23.39 2.60
N TRP A 100 -2.08 -23.99 1.54
CA TRP A 100 -3.48 -23.82 1.17
C TRP A 100 -4.07 -25.06 0.45
N PRO A 101 -5.28 -25.54 0.83
CA PRO A 101 -6.08 -25.12 1.98
C PRO A 101 -5.38 -25.38 3.33
N PRO A 102 -5.81 -24.75 4.43
CA PRO A 102 -5.15 -24.92 5.72
C PRO A 102 -5.13 -26.38 6.18
N LYS A 103 -3.99 -26.83 6.74
CA LYS A 103 -3.74 -28.20 7.23
C LYS A 103 -3.72 -29.28 6.13
N SER A 104 -3.54 -28.90 4.87
CA SER A 104 -3.42 -29.83 3.74
C SER A 104 -1.99 -30.30 3.48
N GLY A 105 -0.97 -29.62 4.03
CA GLY A 105 0.43 -29.82 3.69
C GLY A 105 0.80 -29.41 2.25
N ARG A 106 -0.12 -28.78 1.51
CA ARG A 106 0.11 -28.30 0.14
C ARG A 106 0.49 -26.81 0.16
N SER A 107 1.64 -26.48 -0.40
CA SER A 107 2.03 -25.08 -0.64
C SER A 107 1.44 -24.57 -1.94
N GLN A 108 0.96 -23.33 -1.91
CA GLN A 108 0.49 -22.58 -3.08
C GLN A 108 1.05 -21.15 -3.04
N GLU A 109 1.31 -20.62 -4.22
CA GLU A 109 1.76 -19.24 -4.42
C GLU A 109 0.56 -18.32 -4.68
N PHE A 110 0.60 -17.12 -4.09
CA PHE A 110 -0.40 -16.08 -4.23
C PHE A 110 0.31 -14.73 -4.46
N PRO A 111 -0.30 -13.79 -5.20
CA PRO A 111 0.27 -12.46 -5.32
C PRO A 111 0.17 -11.74 -3.97
N GLU A 112 1.15 -10.88 -3.67
CA GLU A 112 1.11 -10.02 -2.47
C GLU A 112 0.01 -8.97 -2.57
N LEU A 113 -0.23 -8.46 -3.78
CA LEU A 113 -1.36 -7.60 -4.12
C LEU A 113 -2.17 -8.24 -5.25
N ASP A 114 -3.49 -8.39 -5.10
CA ASP A 114 -4.32 -8.91 -6.20
C ASP A 114 -4.89 -7.81 -7.11
N ARG A 115 -4.95 -6.57 -6.60
CA ARG A 115 -5.40 -5.37 -7.30
C ARG A 115 -4.65 -4.15 -6.80
N VAL A 116 -4.54 -3.17 -7.67
CA VAL A 116 -4.10 -1.81 -7.33
C VAL A 116 -5.07 -0.84 -7.98
N GLU A 117 -5.56 0.12 -7.20
CA GLU A 117 -6.60 1.05 -7.66
C GLU A 117 -6.39 2.45 -7.07
N TRP A 118 -6.87 3.45 -7.81
CA TRP A 118 -6.98 4.83 -7.35
C TRP A 118 -8.30 5.02 -6.62
N PHE A 119 -8.26 5.68 -5.47
CA PHE A 119 -9.45 6.02 -4.68
C PHE A 119 -9.43 7.47 -4.26
N GLY A 120 -10.57 8.15 -4.42
CA GLY A 120 -10.85 9.37 -3.66
C GLY A 120 -10.76 9.12 -2.15
N LEU A 121 -10.35 10.14 -1.39
CA LEU A 121 -10.02 10.01 0.04
C LEU A 121 -11.14 9.37 0.89
N ASP A 122 -12.41 9.67 0.63
CA ASP A 122 -13.53 9.11 1.38
C ASP A 122 -13.68 7.60 1.17
N ARG A 123 -13.53 7.14 -0.08
CA ARG A 123 -13.55 5.72 -0.39
C ARG A 123 -12.32 5.02 0.16
N ALA A 124 -11.15 5.65 0.04
CA ALA A 124 -9.90 5.15 0.60
C ALA A 124 -10.03 4.88 2.11
N ARG A 125 -10.63 5.80 2.88
CA ARG A 125 -10.90 5.62 4.32
C ARG A 125 -11.77 4.41 4.64
N ALA A 126 -12.73 4.07 3.76
CA ALA A 126 -13.63 2.94 3.96
C ALA A 126 -12.97 1.58 3.70
N VAL A 127 -11.94 1.53 2.85
CA VAL A 127 -11.34 0.28 2.37
C VAL A 127 -9.95 0.00 2.94
N ILE A 128 -9.20 1.03 3.31
CA ILE A 128 -7.85 0.89 3.84
C ILE A 128 -7.84 0.19 5.20
N VAL A 129 -6.74 -0.52 5.51
CA VAL A 129 -6.46 -1.04 6.85
C VAL A 129 -6.60 0.10 7.85
N LYS A 130 -7.46 -0.10 8.86
CA LYS A 130 -7.84 0.93 9.85
C LYS A 130 -6.65 1.65 10.50
N GLY A 131 -5.54 0.95 10.71
CA GLY A 131 -4.33 1.56 11.28
C GLY A 131 -3.64 2.57 10.36
N GLN A 132 -3.98 2.62 9.08
CA GLN A 132 -3.37 3.50 8.07
C GLN A 132 -4.24 4.70 7.68
N THR A 133 -5.46 4.84 8.22
CA THR A 133 -6.34 5.97 7.89
C THR A 133 -5.70 7.32 8.20
N GLY A 134 -4.86 7.40 9.24
CA GLY A 134 -4.15 8.63 9.61
C GLY A 134 -3.20 9.16 8.53
N PHE A 135 -2.76 8.32 7.58
CA PHE A 135 -2.00 8.80 6.41
C PHE A 135 -2.87 9.60 5.45
N LEU A 136 -4.13 9.20 5.26
CA LEU A 136 -5.07 9.90 4.38
C LEU A 136 -5.42 11.27 4.95
N ASP A 137 -5.58 11.36 6.27
CA ASP A 137 -5.87 12.62 6.95
C ASP A 137 -4.69 13.60 6.84
N ARG A 138 -3.46 13.13 7.10
CA ARG A 138 -2.25 13.95 6.95
C ARG A 138 -2.01 14.36 5.51
N LEU A 139 -2.29 13.52 4.53
CA LEU A 139 -2.18 13.89 3.12
C LEU A 139 -3.15 15.03 2.78
N ALA A 140 -4.42 14.93 3.22
CA ALA A 140 -5.41 15.98 3.00
C ALA A 140 -4.98 17.33 3.58
N GLU A 141 -4.31 17.34 4.74
CA GLU A 141 -3.77 18.55 5.37
C GLU A 141 -2.62 19.19 4.58
N HIS A 142 -1.79 18.41 3.88
CA HIS A 142 -0.66 18.92 3.10
C HIS A 142 -1.06 19.44 1.72
N SER A 143 -2.22 19.03 1.20
CA SER A 143 -2.68 19.32 -0.15
C SER A 143 -3.85 20.31 -0.20
N GLY A 144 -4.20 20.92 0.93
CA GLY A 144 -5.22 21.96 1.07
C GLY A 144 -4.69 23.39 1.00
#